data_AF-A0A1Y1LCI6-F1
#
_entry.id   AF-A0A1Y1LCI6-F1
#
_cell.length_a   1.000
_cell.length_b   1.000
_cell.length_c   1.000
_cell.angle_alpha   90.00
_cell.angle_beta   90.00
_cell.angle_gamma   90.00
#
_symmetry.space_group_name_H-M   'P 1'
#
loop_
_entity.id
_entity.type
_entity.pdbx_description
1 polymer ?
#
loop_
_entity_poly.entity_id
_entity_poly.type
_entity_poly.pdbx_seq_one_letter_code
_entity_poly.pdbx_strand_id
1 'polypeptide(L)'
;ASVVFRDPYRYRHKKELFLAPEGMYTGQFVYCGKKATLQIGNVLPIGSMPEGTIICNLEEKSGDRGRLARTSGNYATVIAHNPDTKKSRVKLPSGAKKVVPSTNR
;
A
#
# COMPACT_ATOMS: atom_id res chain seq x y z
N ALA A 1 1.88 6.00 12.38
CA ALA A 1 3.33 5.92 12.11
C ALA A 1 3.86 7.27 11.66
N SER A 2 4.85 7.86 12.32
CA SER A 2 5.54 9.05 11.79
C SER A 2 6.76 8.60 11.00
N VAL A 3 6.79 8.89 9.70
CA VAL A 3 7.88 8.52 8.80
C VAL A 3 8.54 9.80 8.29
N VAL A 4 9.87 9.83 8.29
CA VAL A 4 10.65 10.99 7.83
C VAL A 4 11.31 10.65 6.50
N PHE A 5 10.92 11.36 5.45
CA PHE A 5 11.54 11.28 4.14
C PHE A 5 12.49 12.46 3.92
N ARG A 6 13.47 12.28 3.02
CA ARG A 6 14.24 13.39 2.45
C ARG A 6 13.44 13.97 1.28
N ASP A 7 13.30 15.28 1.22
CA ASP A 7 12.60 15.94 0.11
C ASP A 7 13.42 15.77 -1.19
N PRO A 8 12.79 15.36 -2.30
CA PRO A 8 13.49 15.10 -3.55
C PRO A 8 13.98 16.37 -4.26
N TYR A 9 13.38 17.53 -3.97
CA TYR A 9 13.67 18.79 -4.70
C TYR A 9 14.39 19.82 -3.84
N ARG A 10 14.25 19.76 -2.51
CA ARG A 10 14.85 20.74 -1.59
C ARG A 10 15.64 20.05 -0.50
N TYR A 11 16.67 20.71 0.03
CA TYR A 11 17.41 20.22 1.19
C TYR A 11 16.60 20.39 2.48
N ARG A 12 15.60 19.52 2.68
CA ARG A 12 14.76 19.47 3.88
C ARG A 12 14.29 18.05 4.19
N HIS A 13 13.96 17.81 5.44
CA HIS A 13 13.22 16.60 5.85
C HIS A 13 11.72 16.84 5.77
N LYS A 14 10.99 15.88 5.19
CA LYS A 14 9.53 15.86 5.10
C LYS A 14 9.00 14.78 6.04
N LYS A 15 8.31 15.20 7.09
CA LYS A 15 7.62 14.29 8.00
C LYS A 15 6.23 13.99 7.45
N GLU A 16 5.88 12.72 7.35
CA GLU A 16 4.57 12.26 6.90
C GLU A 16 3.97 11.28 7.91
N LEU A 17 2.64 11.28 8.01
CA LEU A 17 1.89 10.41 8.91
C LEU A 17 1.27 9.27 8.10
N PHE A 18 1.68 8.05 8.42
CA PHE A 18 1.20 6.81 7.81
C PHE A 18 0.33 6.02 8.78
N LEU A 19 -0.55 5.18 8.24
CA LEU A 19 -1.16 4.12 9.02
C LEU A 19 -0.10 3.08 9.37
N ALA A 20 -0.06 2.64 10.62
CA ALA A 20 0.91 1.64 11.07
C ALA A 20 0.36 0.24 10.80
N PRO A 21 0.99 -0.58 9.95
CA PRO A 21 0.67 -1.99 9.90
C PRO A 21 1.21 -2.70 11.15
N GLU A 22 0.64 -3.86 11.43
CA GLU A 22 1.11 -4.73 12.49
C GLU A 22 2.56 -5.16 12.26
N GLY A 23 3.38 -5.20 13.31
CA GLY A 23 4.79 -5.56 13.23
C GLY A 23 5.74 -4.42 12.83
N MET A 24 5.24 -3.22 12.55
CA MET A 24 6.10 -2.06 12.27
C MET A 24 6.74 -1.52 13.56
N TYR A 25 8.04 -1.22 13.53
CA TYR A 25 8.81 -0.77 14.72
C TYR A 25 9.49 0.59 14.53
N THR A 26 9.87 1.23 15.64
CA THR A 26 10.56 2.52 15.64
C THR A 26 11.98 2.38 15.08
N GLY A 27 12.34 3.22 14.11
CA GLY A 27 13.64 3.16 13.42
C GLY A 27 13.66 2.23 12.21
N GLN A 28 12.54 1.55 11.89
CA GLN A 28 12.42 0.77 10.67
C GLN A 28 12.54 1.66 9.42
N PHE A 29 13.31 1.19 8.44
CA PHE A 29 13.35 1.81 7.11
C PHE A 29 12.12 1.41 6.31
N VAL A 30 11.34 2.42 5.91
CA VAL A 30 10.15 2.24 5.06
C VAL A 30 10.47 2.68 3.64
N TYR A 31 10.24 1.79 2.68
CA TYR A 31 10.46 2.04 1.27
C TYR A 31 9.13 2.19 0.54
N CYS A 32 9.00 3.27 -0.23
CA CYS A 32 7.80 3.59 -1.00
C CYS A 32 8.16 3.71 -2.49
N GLY A 33 7.58 2.86 -3.34
CA GLY A 33 7.75 2.97 -4.78
C GLY A 33 7.69 1.64 -5.51
N LYS A 34 7.82 1.69 -6.85
CA LYS A 34 7.74 0.50 -7.72
C LYS A 34 8.88 -0.50 -7.53
N LYS A 35 10.04 -0.02 -7.07
CA LYS A 35 11.26 -0.83 -6.85
C LYS A 35 11.46 -1.20 -5.37
N ALA A 36 10.48 -0.89 -4.51
CA ALA A 36 10.58 -1.30 -3.12
C ALA A 36 10.55 -2.83 -3.02
N THR A 37 11.11 -3.37 -1.95
CA THR A 37 11.02 -4.80 -1.64
C THR A 37 9.70 -5.09 -0.95
N LEU A 38 9.14 -6.27 -1.20
CA LEU A 38 7.93 -6.72 -0.50
C LEU A 38 8.29 -7.04 0.96
N GLN A 39 8.06 -6.07 1.85
CA GLN A 39 8.25 -6.22 3.30
C GLN A 39 7.13 -5.49 4.04
N ILE A 40 6.88 -5.89 5.29
CA ILE A 40 5.86 -5.28 6.14
C ILE A 40 6.20 -3.80 6.35
N GLY A 41 5.23 -2.91 6.08
CA GLY A 41 5.42 -1.46 6.17
C GLY A 41 5.77 -0.77 4.85
N ASN A 42 6.28 -1.50 3.85
CA ASN A 42 6.61 -0.91 2.55
C ASN A 42 5.35 -0.63 1.71
N VAL A 43 5.45 0.39 0.86
CA VAL A 43 4.34 0.81 -0.01
C VAL A 43 4.70 0.56 -1.47
N LEU A 44 3.97 -0.36 -2.08
CA LEU A 44 4.19 -0.88 -3.43
C LEU A 44 2.90 -0.78 -4.25
N PRO A 45 2.98 -0.71 -5.58
CA PRO A 45 1.80 -0.87 -6.40
C PRO A 45 1.27 -2.32 -6.31
N ILE A 46 -0.04 -2.48 -6.28
CA ILE A 46 -0.70 -3.79 -6.14
C ILE A 46 -0.25 -4.76 -7.23
N GLY A 47 -0.04 -4.28 -8.45
CA GLY A 47 0.41 -5.13 -9.56
C GLY A 47 1.81 -5.74 -9.40
N SER A 48 2.61 -5.28 -8.44
CA SER A 48 3.92 -5.87 -8.12
C SER A 48 3.88 -6.86 -6.96
N MET A 49 2.75 -6.93 -6.23
CA MET A 49 2.59 -7.85 -5.12
C MET A 49 2.10 -9.20 -5.65
N PRO A 50 2.49 -10.33 -5.04
CA PRO A 50 1.95 -11.63 -5.40
C PRO A 50 0.51 -11.80 -4.93
N GLU A 51 -0.21 -12.71 -5.57
CA GLU A 51 -1.57 -13.09 -5.15
C GLU A 51 -1.56 -13.71 -3.75
N GLY A 52 -2.62 -13.48 -2.97
CA GLY A 52 -2.70 -13.89 -1.58
C GLY A 52 -2.06 -12.91 -0.59
N THR A 53 -1.36 -11.87 -1.06
CA THR A 53 -0.74 -10.88 -0.18
C THR A 53 -1.79 -10.11 0.61
N ILE A 54 -1.51 -9.92 1.91
CA ILE A 54 -2.29 -9.11 2.82
C ILE A 54 -1.79 -7.66 2.74
N ILE A 55 -2.71 -6.74 2.48
CA ILE A 55 -2.42 -5.32 2.28
C ILE A 55 -3.31 -4.46 3.17
N CYS A 56 -2.83 -3.27 3.50
CA CYS A 56 -3.55 -2.26 4.26
C CYS A 56 -3.45 -0.90 3.57
N ASN A 57 -4.35 0.04 3.92
CA ASN A 57 -4.34 1.40 3.40
C ASN A 57 -4.40 1.50 1.85
N LEU A 58 -5.23 0.66 1.24
CA LEU A 58 -5.37 0.53 -0.21
C LEU A 58 -6.01 1.79 -0.85
N GLU A 59 -5.47 2.22 -1.98
CA GLU A 59 -6.06 3.26 -2.84
C GLU A 59 -7.30 2.76 -3.61
N GLU A 60 -8.37 3.56 -3.65
CA GLU A 60 -9.53 3.28 -4.51
C GLU A 60 -9.26 3.71 -5.96
N LYS A 61 -8.76 4.94 -6.15
CA LYS A 61 -8.19 5.43 -7.41
C LYS A 61 -6.72 5.75 -7.20
N SER A 62 -5.94 5.65 -8.27
CA SER A 62 -4.49 5.90 -8.21
C SER A 62 -4.22 7.32 -7.71
N GLY A 63 -3.48 7.43 -6.61
CA GLY A 63 -3.12 8.72 -6.00
C GLY A 63 -4.07 9.24 -4.92
N ASP A 64 -5.11 8.48 -4.55
CA ASP A 64 -6.03 8.84 -3.46
C ASP A 64 -5.40 8.73 -2.05
N ARG A 65 -4.12 8.34 -1.94
CA ARG A 65 -3.34 8.24 -0.68
C ARG A 65 -3.93 7.27 0.37
N GLY A 66 -4.67 6.26 -0.09
CA GLY A 66 -5.25 5.23 0.76
C GLY A 66 -6.62 5.61 1.31
N ARG A 67 -7.64 4.85 0.91
CA ARG A 67 -9.05 5.04 1.31
C ARG A 67 -9.69 3.78 1.89
N LEU A 68 -9.19 2.61 1.50
CA LEU A 68 -9.74 1.30 1.84
C LEU A 68 -8.83 0.60 2.88
N ALA A 69 -9.42 -0.27 3.70
CA ALA A 69 -8.71 -1.03 4.73
C ALA A 69 -7.84 -0.15 5.66
N ARG A 70 -8.44 0.89 6.25
CA ARG A 70 -7.77 1.86 7.15
C ARG A 70 -8.09 1.68 8.64
N THR A 71 -9.12 0.93 8.96
CA THR A 71 -9.55 0.67 10.33
C THR A 71 -8.58 -0.30 11.03
N SER A 72 -8.54 -0.25 12.36
CA SER A 72 -7.67 -1.09 13.18
C SER A 72 -7.91 -2.57 12.92
N GLY A 73 -6.85 -3.33 12.60
CA GLY A 73 -6.94 -4.78 12.36
C GLY A 73 -7.56 -5.18 11.02
N ASN A 74 -8.00 -4.21 10.20
CA ASN A 74 -8.55 -4.53 8.89
C ASN A 74 -7.45 -4.66 7.84
N TYR A 75 -7.64 -5.65 6.98
CA TYR A 75 -6.79 -5.88 5.82
C TYR A 75 -7.64 -6.12 4.58
N ALA A 76 -7.02 -5.94 3.43
CA ALA A 76 -7.52 -6.42 2.15
C ALA A 76 -6.57 -7.51 1.65
N THR A 77 -7.09 -8.42 0.85
CA THR A 77 -6.29 -9.52 0.27
C THR A 77 -6.28 -9.38 -1.23
N VAL A 78 -5.09 -9.47 -1.82
CA VAL A 78 -4.94 -9.52 -3.28
C VAL A 78 -5.41 -10.88 -3.77
N ILE A 79 -6.43 -10.92 -4.62
CA ILE A 79 -6.99 -12.19 -5.12
C ILE A 79 -6.30 -12.60 -6.42
N ALA A 80 -6.29 -11.69 -7.41
CA ALA A 80 -5.79 -11.99 -8.74
C ALA A 80 -5.37 -10.73 -9.48
N HIS A 81 -4.39 -10.86 -10.37
CA HIS A 81 -3.98 -9.80 -11.28
C HIS A 81 -4.36 -10.12 -12.72
N ASN A 82 -4.94 -9.15 -13.43
CA ASN A 82 -5.11 -9.23 -14.88
C ASN A 82 -4.10 -8.30 -15.57
N PRO A 83 -3.04 -8.85 -16.20
CA PRO A 83 -2.03 -8.05 -16.89
C PRO A 83 -2.61 -7.31 -18.11
N ASP A 84 -3.53 -7.93 -18.83
CA ASP A 84 -4.10 -7.36 -20.08
C ASP A 84 -4.91 -6.09 -19.82
N THR A 85 -5.73 -6.12 -18.77
CA THR A 85 -6.61 -4.98 -18.41
C THR A 85 -5.96 -4.03 -17.41
N LYS A 86 -4.71 -4.31 -16.98
CA LYS A 86 -3.98 -3.58 -15.94
C LYS A 86 -4.79 -3.39 -14.65
N LYS A 87 -5.64 -4.36 -14.31
CA LYS A 87 -6.52 -4.32 -13.14
C LYS A 87 -6.22 -5.47 -12.20
N SER A 88 -6.31 -5.19 -10.91
CA SER A 88 -6.12 -6.15 -9.82
C SER A 88 -7.42 -6.32 -9.07
N ARG A 89 -7.75 -7.56 -8.72
CA ARG A 89 -8.94 -7.89 -7.92
C ARG A 89 -8.52 -8.07 -6.47
N VAL A 90 -9.17 -7.34 -5.58
CA VAL A 90 -8.91 -7.36 -4.14
C VAL A 90 -10.16 -7.76 -3.38
N LYS A 91 -9.98 -8.48 -2.28
CA LYS A 91 -11.01 -8.76 -1.28
C LYS A 91 -10.96 -7.64 -0.25
N LEU A 92 -12.06 -6.92 -0.07
CA LEU A 92 -12.22 -5.91 0.97
C LEU A 92 -12.46 -6.58 2.33
N PRO A 93 -12.21 -5.87 3.45
CA PRO A 93 -12.51 -6.40 4.79
C PRO A 93 -13.98 -6.75 5.00
N SER A 94 -14.90 -6.16 4.22
CA SER A 94 -16.32 -6.53 4.22
C SER A 94 -16.63 -7.86 3.53
N GLY A 95 -15.63 -8.52 2.94
CA GLY A 95 -15.79 -9.72 2.11
C GLY A 95 -16.14 -9.43 0.65
N ALA A 96 -16.51 -8.19 0.31
CA ALA A 96 -16.81 -7.79 -1.05
C ALA A 96 -15.56 -7.83 -1.95
N LYS A 97 -15.72 -8.28 -3.20
CA LYS A 97 -14.66 -8.28 -4.20
C LYS A 97 -14.72 -6.94 -4.95
N LYS A 98 -13.59 -6.24 -5.02
CA LYS A 98 -13.48 -4.99 -5.77
C LYS A 98 -12.35 -5.10 -6.79
N VAL A 99 -12.54 -4.48 -7.95
CA VAL A 99 -11.51 -4.38 -8.99
C VAL A 99 -10.92 -2.99 -8.93
N VAL A 100 -9.62 -2.91 -8.77
CA VAL A 100 -8.84 -1.66 -8.67
C VAL A 100 -7.75 -1.64 -9.74
N PRO A 101 -7.32 -0.46 -10.22
CA PRO A 101 -6.16 -0.36 -11.10
C PRO A 101 -4.91 -0.95 -10.45
N SER A 102 -4.08 -1.66 -11.21
CA SER A 102 -2.86 -2.29 -10.68
C SER A 102 -1.76 -1.28 -10.33
N THR A 103 -1.93 -0.03 -10.75
CA THR A 103 -1.08 1.12 -10.42
C THR A 103 -1.35 1.70 -9.03
N ASN A 104 -2.50 1.37 -8.43
CA ASN A 104 -2.85 1.78 -7.08
C ASN A 104 -1.85 1.18 -6.08
N ARG A 105 -1.65 1.89 -4.98
CA ARG A 105 -0.78 1.49 -3.86
C ARG A 105 -1.59 1.01 -2.67
#